data_AF-I4YPU9-F1
#
_entry.id   AF-I4YPU9-F1
#
_cell.length_a   1.000
_cell.length_b   1.000
_cell.length_c   1.000
_cell.angle_alpha   90.00
_cell.angle_beta   90.00
_cell.angle_gamma   90.00
#
_symmetry.space_group_name_H-M   'P 1'
#
loop_
_entity.id
_entity.type
_entity.pdbx_description
1 polymer ?
#
loop_
_entity_poly.entity_id
_entity_poly.type
_entity_poly.pdbx_seq_one_letter_code
_entity_poly.pdbx_strand_id
1 'polypeptide(L)'
;MWSKQNPVRELRSLLSRIEAASQPQVGLVAEVLERACPRLKTALDPNVLVLRLIEAEAWVDLGFWLIGWELPDWAIHRLSCDDSRWSCAICVRGLALNWVDDVAEFQHEDPALAVLGAFVQAQVQKAQGFGQSNVTVFRRVDRSGAASIGHEVER
;
A
#
# COMPACT_ATOMS: atom_id res chain seq x y z
N MET A 1 15.86 -12.40 -25.88
CA MET A 1 15.92 -12.80 -24.45
C MET A 1 15.54 -11.60 -23.61
N TRP A 2 14.33 -11.58 -23.06
CA TRP A 2 13.79 -10.42 -22.31
C TRP A 2 14.60 -10.18 -21.04
N SER A 3 15.14 -8.97 -20.90
CA SER A 3 15.62 -8.45 -19.62
C SER A 3 14.45 -8.45 -18.65
N LYS A 4 14.44 -9.35 -17.66
CA LYS A 4 13.62 -9.19 -16.47
C LYS A 4 14.14 -7.95 -15.75
N GLN A 5 13.67 -6.77 -16.13
CA GLN A 5 13.93 -5.55 -15.39
C GLN A 5 13.44 -5.78 -13.95
N ASN A 6 14.28 -5.46 -12.98
CA ASN A 6 13.95 -5.65 -11.57
C ASN A 6 12.75 -4.74 -11.25
N PRO A 7 11.57 -5.28 -10.90
CA PRO A 7 10.35 -4.47 -10.70
C PRO A 7 10.55 -3.39 -9.64
N VAL A 8 11.37 -3.67 -8.61
CA VAL A 8 11.74 -2.68 -7.58
C VAL A 8 12.53 -1.51 -8.19
N ARG A 9 13.42 -1.76 -9.15
CA ARG A 9 14.18 -0.71 -9.83
C ARG A 9 13.27 0.18 -10.67
N GLU A 10 12.29 -0.41 -11.35
CA GLU A 10 11.33 0.35 -12.15
C GLU A 10 10.44 1.23 -11.28
N LEU A 11 9.93 0.69 -10.18
CA LEU A 11 9.13 1.45 -9.21
C LEU A 11 9.93 2.60 -8.59
N ARG A 12 11.21 2.39 -8.25
CA ARG A 12 12.08 3.47 -7.78
C ARG A 12 12.34 4.53 -8.84
N SER A 13 12.56 4.12 -10.10
CA SER A 13 12.70 5.07 -11.20
C SER A 13 11.42 5.88 -11.42
N LEU A 14 10.25 5.28 -11.19
CA LEU A 14 8.97 5.96 -11.25
C LEU A 14 8.81 6.96 -10.10
N LEU A 15 9.22 6.62 -8.87
CA LEU A 15 9.25 7.55 -7.74
C LEU A 15 10.09 8.79 -8.03
N SER A 16 11.31 8.62 -8.55
CA SER A 16 12.17 9.76 -8.91
C SER A 16 11.54 10.66 -9.97
N ARG A 17 10.68 10.11 -10.83
CA ARG A 17 9.94 10.91 -11.82
C ARG A 17 8.73 11.62 -11.23
N ILE A 18 8.05 11.01 -10.27
CA ILE A 18 6.99 11.67 -9.49
C ILE A 18 7.58 12.84 -8.72
N GLU A 19 8.73 12.65 -8.07
CA GLU A 19 9.44 13.70 -7.33
C GLU A 19 9.88 14.88 -8.20
N ALA A 20 10.27 14.61 -9.45
CA ALA A 20 10.69 15.64 -10.39
C ALA A 20 9.54 16.32 -11.15
N ALA A 21 8.31 15.80 -11.06
CA ALA A 21 7.16 16.34 -11.77
C ALA A 21 6.52 17.48 -10.98
N SER A 22 6.17 18.58 -11.64
CA SER A 22 5.47 19.68 -10.95
C SER A 22 3.97 19.42 -10.75
N GLN A 23 3.36 18.62 -11.63
CA GLN A 23 1.93 18.32 -11.62
C GLN A 23 1.67 16.93 -12.22
N PRO A 24 0.57 16.26 -11.87
CA PRO A 24 0.19 14.98 -12.47
C PRO A 24 -0.11 15.14 -13.96
N GLN A 25 0.69 14.47 -14.78
CA GLN A 25 0.46 14.41 -16.22
C GLN A 25 -0.11 13.04 -16.60
N VAL A 26 -1.00 13.00 -17.60
CA VAL A 26 -1.61 11.76 -18.09
C VAL A 26 -0.55 10.69 -18.41
N GLY A 27 0.58 11.08 -19.02
CA GLY A 27 1.68 10.16 -19.31
C GLY A 27 2.34 9.58 -18.05
N LEU A 28 2.52 10.39 -17.00
CA LEU A 28 3.04 9.92 -15.72
C LEU A 28 2.06 8.97 -15.02
N VAL A 29 0.77 9.30 -15.04
CA VAL A 29 -0.30 8.45 -14.47
C VAL A 29 -0.40 7.13 -15.23
N ALA A 30 -0.30 7.14 -16.57
CA ALA A 30 -0.27 5.93 -17.37
C ALA A 30 0.89 5.00 -16.96
N GLU A 31 2.06 5.55 -16.66
CA GLU A 31 3.18 4.77 -16.16
C GLU A 31 2.98 4.23 -14.74
N VAL A 32 2.26 4.95 -13.88
CA VAL A 32 1.85 4.42 -12.56
C VAL A 32 0.92 3.22 -12.75
N LEU A 33 -0.08 3.32 -13.62
CA LEU A 33 -0.99 2.23 -13.93
C LEU A 33 -0.25 1.03 -14.54
N GLU A 34 0.74 1.29 -15.39
CA GLU A 34 1.53 0.24 -16.00
C GLU A 34 2.49 -0.42 -14.99
N ARG A 35 3.26 0.35 -14.23
CA ARG A 35 4.36 -0.23 -13.44
C ARG A 35 3.97 -0.60 -12.02
N ALA A 36 3.01 0.11 -11.45
CA ALA A 36 2.65 -0.02 -10.04
C ALA A 36 1.27 -0.66 -9.81
N CYS A 37 0.56 -1.13 -10.85
CA CYS A 37 -0.79 -1.71 -10.67
C CYS A 37 -0.91 -3.16 -11.20
N PRO A 38 -0.21 -4.14 -10.59
CA PRO A 38 -0.26 -5.52 -11.04
C PRO A 38 -1.66 -6.16 -10.90
N ARG A 39 -2.45 -5.84 -9.87
CA ARG A 39 -3.78 -6.45 -9.67
C ARG A 39 -4.79 -5.94 -10.69
N LEU A 40 -4.73 -4.65 -11.03
CA LEU A 40 -5.53 -4.01 -12.07
C LEU A 40 -5.21 -4.61 -13.44
N LYS A 41 -3.94 -4.85 -13.75
CA LYS A 41 -3.52 -5.51 -15.01
C LYS A 41 -4.07 -6.93 -15.16
N THR A 42 -4.22 -7.65 -14.05
CA THR A 42 -4.77 -9.01 -14.04
C THR A 42 -6.29 -9.06 -13.97
N ALA A 43 -6.96 -7.91 -13.84
CA ALA A 43 -8.42 -7.87 -13.81
C ALA A 43 -8.99 -8.33 -15.16
N LEU A 44 -10.02 -9.18 -15.12
CA LEU A 44 -10.67 -9.72 -16.31
C LEU A 44 -11.38 -8.64 -17.14
N ASP A 45 -11.87 -7.60 -16.47
CA ASP A 45 -12.63 -6.51 -17.09
C ASP A 45 -11.94 -5.15 -16.91
N PRO A 46 -12.05 -4.25 -17.92
CA PRO A 46 -11.61 -2.86 -17.76
C PRO A 46 -12.32 -2.20 -16.58
N ASN A 47 -11.55 -1.59 -15.68
CA ASN A 47 -12.14 -0.91 -14.54
C ASN A 47 -12.73 0.44 -14.99
N VAL A 48 -14.04 0.46 -15.25
CA VAL A 48 -14.78 1.64 -15.75
C VAL A 48 -14.57 2.86 -14.85
N LEU A 49 -14.44 2.66 -13.53
CA LEU A 49 -14.21 3.76 -12.61
C LEU A 49 -12.82 4.40 -12.82
N VAL A 50 -11.78 3.59 -13.05
CA VAL A 50 -10.43 4.09 -13.36
C VAL A 50 -10.45 4.96 -14.63
N LEU A 51 -11.12 4.50 -15.69
CA LEU A 51 -11.25 5.27 -16.93
C LEU A 51 -11.94 6.61 -16.69
N ARG A 52 -13.05 6.62 -15.95
CA ARG A 52 -13.79 7.85 -15.61
C ARG A 52 -12.96 8.83 -14.76
N LEU A 53 -12.16 8.32 -13.83
CA LEU A 53 -11.28 9.16 -13.01
C LEU A 53 -10.14 9.77 -13.84
N ILE A 54 -9.62 9.03 -14.83
CA ILE A 54 -8.63 9.55 -15.78
C ILE A 54 -9.25 10.63 -16.67
N GLU A 55 -10.43 10.39 -17.23
CA GLU A 55 -11.15 11.34 -18.08
C GLU A 55 -11.50 12.65 -17.34
N ALA A 56 -11.82 12.55 -16.06
CA ALA A 56 -12.13 13.69 -15.21
C ALA A 56 -10.89 14.36 -14.59
N GLU A 57 -9.69 13.85 -14.88
CA GLU A 57 -8.42 14.28 -14.24
C GLU A 57 -8.48 14.28 -12.70
N ALA A 58 -9.26 13.35 -12.13
CA ALA A 58 -9.48 13.21 -10.70
C ALA A 58 -8.34 12.39 -10.05
N TRP A 59 -7.12 12.94 -10.10
CA TRP A 59 -5.90 12.20 -9.78
C TRP A 59 -5.76 11.82 -8.30
N VAL A 60 -6.26 12.65 -7.38
CA VAL A 60 -6.29 12.33 -5.94
C VAL A 60 -7.22 11.13 -5.69
N ASP A 61 -8.43 11.19 -6.23
CA ASP A 61 -9.42 10.11 -6.12
C ASP A 61 -8.93 8.82 -6.77
N LEU A 62 -8.27 8.93 -7.93
CA LEU A 62 -7.59 7.80 -8.57
C LEU A 62 -6.54 7.19 -7.65
N GLY A 63 -5.68 8.00 -7.03
CA GLY A 63 -4.67 7.54 -6.08
C GLY A 63 -5.28 6.77 -4.91
N PHE A 64 -6.35 7.30 -4.29
CA PHE A 64 -7.06 6.61 -3.22
C PHE A 64 -7.71 5.31 -3.67
N TRP A 65 -8.32 5.30 -4.86
CA TRP A 65 -8.89 4.10 -5.44
C TRP A 65 -7.82 3.03 -5.68
N LEU A 66 -6.67 3.42 -6.24
CA LEU A 66 -5.54 2.53 -6.49
C LEU A 66 -5.00 1.93 -5.18
N ILE A 67 -4.84 2.73 -4.13
CA ILE A 67 -4.42 2.21 -2.81
C ILE A 67 -5.40 1.14 -2.32
N GLY A 68 -6.71 1.42 -2.35
CA GLY A 68 -7.71 0.44 -1.92
C GLY A 68 -7.73 -0.85 -2.76
N TRP A 69 -7.44 -0.75 -4.06
CA TRP A 69 -7.47 -1.89 -4.98
C TRP A 69 -6.18 -2.73 -4.97
N GLU A 70 -5.03 -2.07 -5.02
CA GLU A 70 -3.72 -2.69 -5.20
C GLU A 70 -3.05 -3.10 -3.89
N LEU A 71 -3.41 -2.42 -2.79
CA LEU A 71 -2.85 -2.58 -1.46
C LEU A 71 -3.96 -2.88 -0.44
N PRO A 72 -4.63 -4.06 -0.53
CA PRO A 72 -5.80 -4.38 0.30
C PRO A 72 -5.51 -4.37 1.80
N ASP A 73 -4.28 -4.70 2.19
CA ASP A 73 -3.84 -4.70 3.60
C ASP A 73 -3.38 -3.33 4.08
N TRP A 74 -3.40 -2.30 3.23
CA TRP A 74 -2.96 -0.95 3.59
C TRP A 74 -4.16 -0.03 3.87
N ALA A 75 -3.91 1.04 4.59
CA ALA A 75 -4.86 2.10 4.88
C ALA A 75 -4.19 3.46 4.72
N ILE A 76 -4.97 4.44 4.27
CA ILE A 76 -4.53 5.83 4.30
C ILE A 76 -4.54 6.29 5.76
N HIS A 77 -3.38 6.69 6.25
CA HIS A 77 -3.21 7.15 7.62
C HIS A 77 -3.38 8.66 7.73
N ARG A 78 -2.81 9.41 6.79
CA ARG A 78 -2.83 10.87 6.78
C ARG A 78 -2.68 11.42 5.37
N LEU A 79 -3.43 12.48 5.09
CA LEU A 79 -3.15 13.42 4.02
C LEU A 79 -3.24 14.82 4.65
N SER A 80 -2.12 15.50 4.78
CA SER A 80 -2.03 16.84 5.38
C SER A 80 -1.27 17.79 4.48
N CYS A 81 -1.49 19.08 4.65
CA CYS A 81 -0.77 20.14 3.95
C CYS A 81 -0.12 21.05 4.99
N ASP A 82 1.20 21.13 4.96
CA ASP A 82 2.01 22.00 5.80
C ASP A 82 2.88 22.88 4.90
N ASP A 83 2.82 24.20 5.10
CA ASP A 83 3.62 25.19 4.35
C ASP A 83 3.67 24.95 2.83
N SER A 84 2.50 24.77 2.19
CA SER A 84 2.32 24.49 0.76
C SER A 84 2.85 23.14 0.24
N ARG A 85 3.25 22.24 1.15
CA ARG A 85 3.64 20.87 0.81
C ARG A 85 2.64 19.87 1.37
N TRP A 86 2.14 19.01 0.51
CA TRP A 86 1.29 17.90 0.89
C TRP A 86 2.15 16.72 1.36
N SER A 87 1.78 16.11 2.48
CA SER A 87 2.28 14.82 2.93
C SER A 87 1.16 13.80 2.89
N CYS A 88 1.39 12.69 2.18
CA CYS A 88 0.52 11.52 2.23
C CYS A 88 1.27 10.38 2.91
N ALA A 89 0.69 9.84 3.98
CA ALA A 89 1.17 8.66 4.68
C ALA A 89 0.12 7.55 4.62
N ILE A 90 0.54 6.36 4.19
CA ILE A 90 -0.25 5.14 4.18
C ILE A 90 0.48 4.04 4.95
N CYS A 91 -0.25 3.16 5.63
CA CYS A 91 0.34 2.12 6.48
C CYS A 91 -0.39 0.79 6.38
N VAL A 92 0.28 -0.30 6.78
CA VAL A 92 -0.32 -1.64 6.82
C VAL A 92 -1.29 -1.77 8.01
N ARG A 93 -2.48 -2.33 7.79
CA ARG A 93 -3.50 -2.55 8.82
C ARG A 93 -3.10 -3.68 9.78
N GLY A 94 -3.41 -3.51 11.06
CA GLY A 94 -3.42 -4.60 12.03
C GLY A 94 -2.05 -5.08 12.54
N LEU A 95 -0.94 -4.48 12.11
CA LEU A 95 0.37 -4.71 12.71
C LEU A 95 0.48 -3.95 14.03
N ALA A 96 1.09 -4.57 15.04
CA ALA A 96 1.67 -3.85 16.15
C ALA A 96 2.82 -3.02 15.57
N LEU A 97 2.49 -1.79 15.13
CA LEU A 97 3.34 -0.88 14.38
C LEU A 97 4.82 -1.12 14.73
N ASN A 98 5.57 -1.78 13.87
CA ASN A 98 7.01 -1.57 13.81
C ASN A 98 7.13 -0.28 12.98
N TRP A 99 7.01 0.84 13.70
CA TRP A 99 6.65 2.20 13.26
C TRP A 99 7.47 2.79 12.09
N VAL A 100 8.53 2.12 11.65
CA VAL A 100 9.43 2.58 10.58
C VAL A 100 9.21 1.85 9.27
N ASP A 101 8.92 0.54 9.28
CA ASP A 101 8.89 -0.28 8.05
C ASP A 101 7.47 -0.53 7.49
N ASP A 102 6.43 -0.20 8.25
CA ASP A 102 5.03 -0.42 7.86
C ASP A 102 4.32 0.86 7.39
N VAL A 103 5.08 1.93 7.16
CA VAL A 103 4.58 3.24 6.73
C VAL A 103 5.27 3.66 5.43
N ALA A 104 4.47 4.00 4.42
CA ALA A 104 4.94 4.69 3.23
C ALA A 104 4.45 6.14 3.29
N GLU A 105 5.40 7.06 3.42
CA GLU A 105 5.13 8.50 3.42
C GLU A 105 5.85 9.17 2.24
N PHE A 106 5.13 10.00 1.50
CA PHE A 106 5.66 10.79 0.41
C PHE A 106 5.14 12.22 0.47
N GLN A 107 6.01 13.18 0.16
CA GLN A 107 5.71 14.60 0.26
C GLN A 107 5.92 15.30 -1.08
N HIS A 108 4.95 16.12 -1.49
CA HIS A 108 4.97 16.82 -2.77
C HIS A 108 4.18 18.13 -2.71
N GLU A 109 4.51 19.10 -3.57
CA GLU A 109 3.76 20.39 -3.66
C GLU A 109 2.33 20.20 -4.20
N ASP A 110 2.15 19.18 -5.03
CA ASP A 110 0.86 18.75 -5.57
C ASP A 110 0.27 17.57 -4.76
N PRO A 111 -1.03 17.64 -4.35
CA PRO A 111 -1.65 16.61 -3.52
C PRO A 111 -1.79 15.25 -4.22
N ALA A 112 -2.03 15.24 -5.54
CA ALA A 112 -2.15 14.00 -6.28
C ALA A 112 -0.81 13.30 -6.37
N LEU A 113 0.28 14.03 -6.63
CA LEU A 113 1.62 13.47 -6.64
C LEU A 113 2.07 13.01 -5.24
N ALA A 114 1.62 13.67 -4.16
CA ALA A 114 1.82 13.18 -2.81
C ALA A 114 1.17 11.80 -2.60
N VAL A 115 -0.08 11.64 -3.01
CA VAL A 115 -0.82 10.37 -2.90
C VAL A 115 -0.22 9.29 -3.81
N LEU A 116 0.05 9.61 -5.07
CA LEU A 116 0.62 8.65 -6.05
C LEU A 116 2.04 8.22 -5.64
N GLY A 117 2.86 9.14 -5.11
CA GLY A 117 4.17 8.82 -4.58
C GLY A 117 4.10 7.86 -3.39
N ALA A 118 3.21 8.13 -2.43
CA ALA A 118 3.02 7.24 -1.27
C ALA A 118 2.54 5.84 -1.71
N PHE A 119 1.63 5.79 -2.68
CA PHE A 119 1.18 4.54 -3.30
C PHE A 119 2.33 3.74 -3.94
N VAL A 120 3.16 4.37 -4.78
CA VAL A 120 4.28 3.69 -5.43
C VAL A 120 5.33 3.26 -4.40
N GLN A 121 5.58 4.07 -3.37
CA GLN A 121 6.49 3.72 -2.26
C GLN A 121 6.00 2.48 -1.50
N ALA A 122 4.70 2.37 -1.21
CA ALA A 122 4.14 1.16 -0.62
C ALA A 122 4.26 -0.06 -1.54
N GLN A 123 4.12 0.10 -2.87
CA GLN A 123 4.37 -0.99 -3.82
C GLN A 123 5.84 -1.42 -3.84
N VAL A 124 6.80 -0.49 -3.68
CA VAL A 124 8.22 -0.82 -3.48
C VAL A 124 8.39 -1.66 -2.21
N GLN A 125 7.82 -1.22 -1.09
CA GLN A 125 7.89 -1.94 0.19
C GLN A 125 7.30 -3.35 0.07
N LYS A 126 6.11 -3.49 -0.52
CA LYS A 126 5.46 -4.77 -0.80
C LYS A 126 6.29 -5.68 -1.70
N ALA A 127 6.91 -5.15 -2.76
CA ALA A 127 7.78 -5.92 -3.65
C ALA A 127 9.09 -6.39 -2.98
N GLN A 128 9.53 -5.69 -1.93
CA GLN A 128 10.67 -6.06 -1.11
C GLN A 128 10.32 -7.03 0.03
N GLY A 129 9.04 -7.37 0.22
CA GLY A 129 8.56 -8.26 1.28
C GLY A 129 8.16 -7.56 2.58
N PHE A 130 8.19 -6.22 2.61
CA PHE A 130 7.61 -5.45 3.72
C PHE A 130 6.07 -5.43 3.59
N GLY A 131 5.36 -5.68 4.69
CA GLY A 131 3.89 -5.75 4.71
C GLY A 131 3.27 -7.15 4.58
N GLN A 132 4.06 -8.23 4.47
CA GLN A 132 3.61 -9.57 4.84
C GLN A 132 4.21 -9.92 6.20
N SER A 133 3.46 -9.68 7.27
CA SER A 133 3.92 -10.03 8.61
C SER A 133 3.99 -11.54 8.76
N ASN A 134 5.20 -12.04 9.02
CA ASN A 134 5.46 -13.31 9.69
C ASN A 134 5.00 -13.30 11.16
N VAL A 135 4.06 -12.43 11.54
CA VAL A 135 3.43 -12.45 12.86
C VAL A 135 2.43 -13.59 12.82
N THR A 136 2.87 -14.72 13.37
CA THR A 136 1.99 -15.84 13.71
C THR A 136 0.82 -15.24 14.50
N VAL A 137 -0.40 -15.36 13.97
CA VAL A 137 -1.62 -15.06 14.72
C VAL A 137 -1.45 -15.69 16.09
N PHE A 138 -1.42 -14.88 17.16
CA PHE A 138 -1.38 -15.40 18.52
C PHE A 138 -2.60 -16.29 18.70
N ARG A 139 -2.42 -17.60 18.47
CA ARG A 139 -3.43 -18.60 18.71
C ARG A 139 -3.64 -18.57 20.22
N ARG A 140 -4.74 -17.96 20.65
CA ARG A 140 -5.19 -18.03 22.04
C ARG A 140 -5.32 -19.52 22.34
N VAL A 141 -4.38 -20.06 23.11
CA VAL A 141 -4.49 -21.38 23.68
C VAL A 141 -5.61 -21.26 24.69
N ASP A 142 -6.80 -21.74 24.34
CA ASP A 142 -7.83 -22.00 25.34
C ASP A 142 -7.25 -23.03 26.30
N ARG A 143 -6.82 -22.56 27.48
CA ARG A 143 -6.60 -23.40 28.64
C ARG A 143 -7.96 -23.84 29.19
N SER A 144 -8.68 -24.64 28.41
CA SER A 144 -9.77 -25.46 28.93
C SER A 144 -9.22 -26.87 29.19
N GLY A 145 -8.40 -26.94 30.24
CA GLY A 145 -7.98 -28.17 30.89
C GLY A 145 -8.25 -27.99 32.37
N ALA A 146 -9.54 -27.98 32.73
CA ALA A 146 -9.97 -27.99 34.13
C ALA A 146 -9.36 -29.22 34.81
N ALA A 147 -8.75 -28.96 35.96
CA ALA A 147 -8.05 -29.93 36.77
C ALA A 147 -8.98 -31.07 37.22
N SER A 148 -8.60 -32.30 36.89
CA SER A 148 -9.09 -33.50 37.58
C SER A 148 -8.23 -33.70 38.82
N ILE A 149 -8.58 -33.06 39.93
CA ILE A 149 -8.04 -33.39 41.26
C ILE A 149 -8.95 -34.48 41.83
N GLY A 150 -8.32 -35.58 42.25
CA GLY A 150 -8.97 -36.84 42.57
C GLY A 150 -9.77 -36.86 43.88
N HIS A 151 -10.48 -37.97 44.07
CA HIS A 151 -10.93 -38.40 45.38
C HIS A 151 -10.49 -39.86 45.58
N GLU A 152 -9.44 -40.01 46.37
CA GLU A 152 -9.01 -41.23 47.03
C GLU A 152 -10.06 -41.55 48.11
N VAL A 153 -10.55 -42.80 48.15
CA VAL A 153 -11.48 -43.27 49.19
C VAL A 153 -10.74 -44.32 50.01
N GLU A 154 -10.43 -43.90 51.23
CA GLU A 154 -9.83 -44.63 52.33
C GLU A 154 -10.69 -45.86 52.73
N ARG A 155 -10.02 -46.98 53.03
CA ARG A 155 -10.55 -48.10 53.81
C ARG A 155 -9.60 -48.38 54.96
#